data_AF-A0A964MBJ5-F1
#
_entry.id   AF-A0A964MBJ5-F1
#
_cell.length_a   1.000
_cell.length_b   1.000
_cell.length_c   1.000
_cell.angle_alpha   90.00
_cell.angle_beta   90.00
_cell.angle_gamma   90.00
#
_symmetry.space_group_name_H-M   'P 1'
#
loop_
_entity.id
_entity.type
_entity.pdbx_description
1 polymer ?
#
loop_
_entity_poly.entity_id
_entity_poly.type
_entity_poly.pdbx_seq_one_letter_code
_entity_poly.pdbx_strand_id
1 'polypeptide(L)'
;MASAMPLMAVLAACCWTSPFHHGTVESTLNLSQGYRSGDTVFFLADHHHYRRGRTFWFVLPFNVGPLTLSHRTALYTLDTRTRALRQEAVLAEPAEPTCAVSFAKWMLKDGVLYFSYEPSNRLSPDGRTVRALYRRDMATGAVERIAGSGQLEAALFSGYRSPWTANPGVIEISDYKALLPDGAWDGPVPDR
;
A
#
# COMPACT_ATOMS: atom_id res chain seq x y z
N MET A 1 -55.43 -51.82 31.83
CA MET A 1 -55.25 -50.38 32.15
C MET A 1 -53.79 -50.05 31.93
N ALA A 2 -53.44 -49.54 30.74
CA ALA A 2 -52.07 -49.22 30.36
C ALA A 2 -51.85 -47.72 30.58
N SER A 3 -50.87 -47.39 31.43
CA SER A 3 -50.51 -46.04 31.81
C SER A 3 -49.61 -45.43 30.73
N ALA A 4 -50.05 -44.33 30.12
CA ALA A 4 -49.27 -43.58 29.14
C ALA A 4 -48.29 -42.63 29.87
N MET A 5 -46.99 -42.78 29.62
CA MET A 5 -45.98 -41.80 30.04
C MET A 5 -45.94 -40.61 29.06
N PRO A 6 -45.82 -39.36 29.54
CA PRO A 6 -45.63 -38.21 28.66
C PRO A 6 -44.15 -38.11 28.27
N LEU A 7 -43.90 -38.13 26.96
CA LEU A 7 -42.60 -37.86 26.35
C LEU A 7 -42.31 -36.34 26.52
N MET A 8 -41.47 -35.99 27.49
CA MET A 8 -40.96 -34.61 27.61
C MET A 8 -40.09 -34.29 26.38
N ALA A 9 -40.64 -33.44 25.51
CA ALA A 9 -39.88 -32.77 24.46
C ALA A 9 -38.96 -31.73 25.11
N VAL A 10 -37.72 -32.12 25.40
CA VAL A 10 -36.62 -31.19 25.67
C VAL A 10 -36.25 -30.56 24.33
N LEU A 11 -36.94 -29.46 23.99
CA LEU A 11 -36.46 -28.49 23.02
C LEU A 11 -35.20 -27.85 23.62
N ALA A 12 -34.07 -28.52 23.43
CA ALA A 12 -32.76 -27.90 23.55
C ALA A 12 -32.74 -26.77 22.53
N ALA A 13 -32.94 -25.54 23.00
CA ALA A 13 -32.59 -24.34 22.28
C ALA A 13 -31.09 -24.44 21.98
N CYS A 14 -30.76 -25.02 20.82
CA CYS A 14 -29.49 -24.81 20.17
C CYS A 14 -29.45 -23.33 19.79
N CYS A 15 -29.15 -22.49 20.78
CA CYS A 15 -28.57 -21.18 20.58
C CYS A 15 -27.22 -21.43 19.88
N TRP A 16 -27.27 -21.69 18.57
CA TRP A 16 -26.21 -21.35 17.65
C TRP A 16 -26.09 -19.82 17.70
N THR A 17 -25.49 -19.31 18.78
CA THR A 17 -24.72 -18.08 18.69
C THR A 17 -23.67 -18.39 17.65
N SER A 18 -23.98 -18.00 16.42
CA SER A 18 -23.10 -18.23 15.30
C SER A 18 -21.70 -17.76 15.71
N PRO A 19 -20.66 -18.61 15.66
CA PRO A 19 -19.31 -18.23 16.03
C PRO A 19 -18.68 -17.30 14.98
N PHE A 20 -19.48 -16.51 14.27
CA PHE A 20 -19.05 -15.50 13.32
C PHE A 20 -18.46 -14.32 14.10
N HIS A 21 -17.30 -14.52 14.72
CA HIS A 21 -16.42 -13.43 15.14
C HIS A 21 -16.12 -12.59 13.91
N HIS A 22 -16.71 -11.39 13.80
CA HIS A 22 -16.39 -10.43 12.75
C HIS A 22 -14.86 -10.31 12.67
N GLY A 23 -14.28 -10.74 11.53
CA GLY A 23 -12.83 -10.76 11.39
C GLY A 23 -12.28 -9.35 11.53
N THR A 24 -11.25 -9.17 12.35
CA THR A 24 -10.56 -7.89 12.51
C THR A 24 -10.01 -7.44 11.16
N VAL A 25 -10.28 -6.18 10.81
CA VAL A 25 -9.65 -5.52 9.67
C VAL A 25 -8.27 -5.08 10.12
N GLU A 26 -7.26 -5.46 9.36
CA GLU A 26 -5.87 -5.07 9.59
C GLU A 26 -5.43 -4.12 8.47
N SER A 27 -4.56 -3.19 8.83
CA SER A 27 -3.90 -2.29 7.88
C SER A 27 -2.39 -2.50 7.94
N THR A 28 -1.76 -2.50 6.77
CA THR A 28 -0.30 -2.41 6.65
C THR A 28 0.06 -1.21 5.79
N LEU A 29 1.10 -0.50 6.21
CA LEU A 29 1.64 0.66 5.53
C LEU A 29 3.08 0.38 5.13
N ASN A 30 3.36 0.38 3.84
CA ASN A 30 4.72 0.35 3.32
C ASN A 30 5.08 1.74 2.82
N LEU A 31 6.30 2.18 3.12
CA LEU A 31 6.84 3.47 2.69
C LEU A 31 8.00 3.24 1.72
N SER A 32 8.11 4.08 0.70
CA SER A 32 9.33 4.15 -0.11
C SER A 32 10.40 4.98 0.57
N GLN A 33 11.65 4.92 0.11
CA GLN A 33 12.59 6.02 0.36
C GLN A 33 12.00 7.36 -0.10
N GLY A 34 12.42 8.45 0.55
CA GLY A 34 11.95 9.79 0.23
C GLY A 34 12.87 10.51 -0.76
N TYR A 35 12.36 11.55 -1.40
CA TYR A 35 13.15 12.54 -2.14
C TYR A 35 12.95 13.91 -1.50
N ARG A 36 14.03 14.54 -1.05
CA ARG A 36 14.04 15.87 -0.44
C ARG A 36 14.37 16.92 -1.49
N SER A 37 13.52 17.95 -1.57
CA SER A 37 13.77 19.17 -2.32
C SER A 37 13.48 20.37 -1.41
N GLY A 38 14.54 20.99 -0.89
CA GLY A 38 14.41 22.06 0.11
C GLY A 38 13.74 21.57 1.39
N ASP A 39 12.64 22.23 1.76
CA ASP A 39 11.86 21.93 2.97
C ASP A 39 10.78 20.86 2.74
N THR A 40 10.67 20.31 1.53
CA THR A 40 9.65 19.30 1.19
C THR A 40 10.29 17.93 0.95
N VAL A 41 9.68 16.90 1.53
CA VAL A 41 9.98 15.49 1.27
C VAL A 41 8.84 14.87 0.47
N PHE A 42 9.16 14.23 -0.64
CA PHE A 42 8.26 13.44 -1.47
C PHE A 42 8.48 11.97 -1.15
N PHE A 43 7.42 11.19 -0.96
CA PHE A 43 7.55 9.75 -0.76
C PHE A 43 6.27 9.03 -1.20
N LEU A 44 6.41 7.75 -1.51
CA LEU A 44 5.28 6.88 -1.79
C LEU A 44 4.85 6.19 -0.51
N ALA A 45 3.54 6.10 -0.32
CA ALA A 45 2.94 5.28 0.70
C ALA A 45 1.97 4.30 0.07
N ASP A 46 2.04 3.08 0.56
CA ASP A 46 1.27 1.97 0.06
C ASP A 46 0.43 1.38 1.18
N HIS A 47 -0.88 1.57 1.05
CA HIS A 47 -1.87 1.24 2.05
C HIS A 47 -2.57 -0.04 1.64
N HIS A 48 -2.45 -1.07 2.48
CA HIS A 48 -3.17 -2.32 2.33
C HIS A 48 -4.11 -2.49 3.49
N HIS A 49 -5.41 -2.61 3.20
CA HIS A 49 -6.41 -3.05 4.16
C HIS A 49 -6.83 -4.45 3.79
N TYR A 50 -6.71 -5.38 4.73
CA TYR A 50 -7.15 -6.74 4.52
C TYR A 50 -7.91 -7.24 5.74
N ARG A 51 -8.90 -8.09 5.48
CA ARG A 51 -9.53 -8.88 6.52
C ARG A 51 -8.77 -10.18 6.63
N ARG A 52 -8.30 -10.52 7.83
CA ARG A 52 -7.66 -11.83 8.05
C ARG A 52 -8.60 -12.93 7.58
N GLY A 53 -7.98 -13.87 6.87
CA GLY A 53 -8.58 -15.13 6.51
C GLY A 53 -9.14 -15.85 7.73
N ARG A 54 -10.21 -16.63 7.53
CA ARG A 54 -10.70 -17.56 8.55
C ARG A 54 -10.16 -18.95 8.26
N THR A 55 -9.72 -19.64 9.30
CA THR A 55 -9.46 -21.09 9.24
C THR A 55 -10.78 -21.81 9.43
N PHE A 56 -11.23 -22.51 8.39
CA PHE A 56 -12.39 -23.38 8.49
C PHE A 56 -11.92 -24.78 8.83
N TRP A 57 -12.49 -25.35 9.89
CA TRP A 57 -12.24 -26.71 10.33
C TRP A 57 -13.38 -27.60 9.86
N PHE A 58 -13.24 -28.23 8.69
CA PHE A 58 -14.10 -29.32 8.28
C PHE A 58 -13.23 -30.45 7.72
N VAL A 59 -13.03 -31.49 8.55
CA VAL A 59 -12.15 -32.65 8.31
C VAL A 59 -10.64 -32.31 8.21
N LEU A 60 -10.27 -31.20 7.55
CA LEU A 60 -8.92 -30.61 7.54
C LEU A 60 -9.01 -29.08 7.65
N PRO A 61 -8.06 -28.40 8.32
CA PRO A 61 -8.03 -26.95 8.35
C PRO A 61 -7.67 -26.41 6.95
N PHE A 62 -8.55 -25.61 6.36
CA PHE A 62 -8.18 -24.78 5.22
C PHE A 62 -8.32 -23.30 5.58
N ASN A 63 -7.29 -22.53 5.24
CA ASN A 63 -7.29 -21.09 5.41
C ASN A 63 -7.95 -20.48 4.18
N VAL A 64 -9.07 -19.79 4.36
CA VAL A 64 -9.51 -18.82 3.36
C VAL A 64 -8.49 -17.69 3.45
N GLY A 65 -7.81 -17.35 2.34
CA GLY A 65 -6.75 -16.34 2.33
C GLY A 65 -7.22 -14.97 2.86
N PRO A 66 -6.29 -14.06 3.20
CA PRO A 66 -6.68 -12.70 3.56
C PRO A 66 -7.47 -12.07 2.41
N LEU A 67 -8.64 -11.53 2.74
CA LEU A 67 -9.44 -10.77 1.79
C LEU A 67 -8.89 -9.36 1.76
N THR A 68 -8.17 -9.00 0.70
CA THR A 68 -7.77 -7.60 0.48
C THR A 68 -9.03 -6.78 0.24
N LEU A 69 -9.31 -5.85 1.14
CA LEU A 69 -10.46 -4.96 1.09
C LEU A 69 -10.15 -3.74 0.23
N SER A 70 -8.97 -3.16 0.43
CA SER A 70 -8.48 -2.06 -0.38
C SER A 70 -6.95 -2.08 -0.45
N HIS A 71 -6.43 -1.63 -1.59
CA HIS A 71 -5.01 -1.46 -1.84
C HIS A 71 -4.83 -0.17 -2.64
N ARG A 72 -4.07 0.76 -2.06
CA ARG A 72 -3.91 2.11 -2.59
C ARG A 72 -2.46 2.55 -2.44
N THR A 73 -1.83 2.85 -3.57
CA THR A 73 -0.53 3.52 -3.59
C THR A 73 -0.73 4.99 -3.93
N ALA A 74 -0.16 5.89 -3.12
CA ALA A 74 -0.25 7.33 -3.32
C ALA A 74 1.10 8.04 -3.10
N LEU A 75 1.24 9.19 -3.75
CA LEU A 75 2.34 10.13 -3.56
C LEU A 75 1.97 11.10 -2.44
N TYR A 76 2.88 11.26 -1.48
CA TYR A 76 2.75 12.20 -0.37
C TYR A 76 3.86 13.26 -0.40
N THR A 77 3.52 14.44 0.11
CA THR A 77 4.45 15.52 0.46
C THR A 77 4.44 15.76 1.96
N LEU A 78 5.61 15.89 2.55
CA LEU A 78 5.82 16.30 3.92
C LEU A 78 6.62 17.59 3.94
N ASP A 79 6.01 18.66 4.45
CA ASP A 79 6.73 19.88 4.79
C ASP A 79 7.49 19.68 6.10
N THR A 80 8.81 19.71 6.04
CA THR A 80 9.70 19.40 7.17
C THR A 80 9.71 20.48 8.26
N ARG A 81 9.23 21.70 7.97
CA ARG A 81 9.20 22.80 8.94
C ARG A 81 7.90 22.81 9.74
N THR A 82 6.79 22.65 9.05
CA THR A 82 5.44 22.66 9.62
C THR A 82 4.95 21.27 10.01
N ARG A 83 5.64 20.22 9.54
CA ARG A 83 5.21 18.81 9.60
C ARG A 83 3.86 18.57 8.91
N ALA A 84 3.46 19.46 8.00
CA ALA A 84 2.25 19.29 7.23
C ALA A 84 2.41 18.13 6.25
N LEU A 85 1.60 17.09 6.42
CA LEU A 85 1.52 15.96 5.51
C LEU A 85 0.36 16.16 4.54
N ARG A 86 0.62 15.99 3.24
CA ARG A 86 -0.41 16.10 2.19
C ARG A 86 -0.30 14.94 1.22
N GLN A 87 -1.45 14.40 0.82
CA GLN A 87 -1.54 13.47 -0.30
C GLN A 87 -1.60 14.29 -1.60
N GLU A 88 -0.64 14.11 -2.49
CA GLU A 88 -0.58 14.82 -3.77
C GLU A 88 -1.39 14.10 -4.85
N ALA A 89 -1.21 12.79 -4.97
CA ALA A 89 -1.82 12.01 -6.04
C ALA A 89 -2.03 10.55 -5.64
N VAL A 90 -3.12 9.95 -6.14
CA VAL A 90 -3.31 8.50 -6.14
C VAL A 90 -2.68 7.94 -7.40
N LEU A 91 -1.82 6.94 -7.26
CA LEU A 91 -1.05 6.40 -8.37
C LEU A 91 -1.67 5.11 -8.92
N ALA A 92 -2.28 4.29 -8.06
CA ALA A 92 -2.95 3.05 -8.43
C ALA A 92 -4.11 2.71 -7.48
N GLU A 93 -5.28 2.42 -8.07
CA GLU A 93 -6.50 1.86 -7.45
C GLU A 93 -7.30 1.06 -8.50
N PRO A 94 -7.82 -0.14 -8.20
CA PRO A 94 -7.32 -1.10 -7.22
C PRO A 94 -6.04 -1.76 -7.76
N ALA A 95 -4.93 -1.58 -7.06
CA ALA A 95 -3.68 -2.21 -7.44
C ALA A 95 -3.72 -3.72 -7.15
N GLU A 96 -3.02 -4.50 -7.98
CA GLU A 96 -2.75 -5.92 -7.79
C GLU A 96 -2.30 -6.22 -6.34
N PRO A 97 -2.51 -7.42 -5.78
CA PRO A 97 -2.42 -7.69 -4.34
C PRO A 97 -1.08 -7.36 -3.64
N THR A 98 -0.03 -7.00 -4.38
CA THR A 98 1.29 -6.68 -3.86
C THR A 98 1.91 -5.54 -4.66
N CYS A 99 2.33 -4.46 -4.01
CA CYS A 99 3.13 -3.38 -4.59
C CYS A 99 4.47 -3.31 -3.85
N ALA A 100 5.55 -2.94 -4.56
CA ALA A 100 6.88 -2.82 -3.96
C ALA A 100 7.37 -1.36 -3.99
N VAL A 101 6.69 -0.48 -3.23
CA VAL A 101 7.10 0.94 -3.12
C VAL A 101 8.45 1.13 -2.45
N SER A 102 8.91 0.19 -1.62
CA SER A 102 10.21 0.24 -0.94
C SER A 102 11.39 0.40 -1.92
N PHE A 103 11.23 -0.05 -3.17
CA PHE A 103 12.24 0.04 -4.22
C PHE A 103 11.96 1.19 -5.21
N ALA A 104 11.27 2.25 -4.77
CA ALA A 104 11.05 3.40 -5.62
C ALA A 104 12.39 4.06 -6.01
N LYS A 105 12.51 4.43 -7.28
CA LYS A 105 13.62 5.25 -7.78
C LYS A 105 13.15 6.68 -7.92
N TRP A 106 14.04 7.63 -7.64
CA TRP A 106 13.75 9.06 -7.69
C TRP A 106 14.82 9.81 -8.47
N MET A 107 14.43 10.81 -9.25
CA MET A 107 15.36 11.69 -9.97
C MET A 107 14.72 13.04 -10.23
N LEU A 108 15.42 14.12 -9.86
CA LEU A 108 15.04 15.46 -10.29
C LEU A 108 15.85 15.84 -11.53
N LYS A 109 15.17 16.23 -12.59
CA LYS A 109 15.80 16.71 -13.82
C LYS A 109 14.95 17.83 -14.42
N ASP A 110 15.59 18.96 -14.73
CA ASP A 110 14.98 20.10 -15.41
C ASP A 110 13.67 20.59 -14.75
N GLY A 111 13.63 20.59 -13.41
CA GLY A 111 12.45 21.00 -12.64
C GLY A 111 11.31 19.96 -12.59
N VAL A 112 11.56 18.75 -13.07
CA VAL A 112 10.61 17.63 -13.04
C VAL A 112 11.13 16.52 -12.15
N LEU A 113 10.34 16.10 -11.17
CA LEU A 113 10.63 14.96 -10.32
C LEU A 113 10.08 13.69 -10.97
N TYR A 114 10.97 12.83 -11.45
CA TYR A 114 10.65 11.51 -11.95
C TYR A 114 10.73 10.50 -10.82
N PHE A 115 9.75 9.59 -10.79
CA PHE A 115 9.78 8.47 -9.87
C PHE A 115 9.21 7.22 -10.51
N SER A 116 9.80 6.08 -10.17
CA SER A 116 9.31 4.78 -10.64
C SER A 116 9.23 3.78 -9.50
N TYR A 117 8.22 2.92 -9.54
CA TYR A 117 8.06 1.83 -8.59
C TYR A 117 7.47 0.60 -9.29
N GLU A 118 7.47 -0.53 -8.60
CA GLU A 118 6.91 -1.79 -9.10
C GLU A 118 5.46 -1.90 -8.61
N PRO A 119 4.45 -1.55 -9.43
CA PRO A 119 3.04 -1.60 -9.02
C PRO A 119 2.53 -3.02 -8.83
N SER A 120 3.28 -4.02 -9.33
CA SER A 120 3.01 -5.41 -9.05
C SER A 120 4.25 -6.28 -9.11
N ASN A 121 4.16 -7.47 -8.51
CA ASN A 121 5.16 -8.53 -8.62
C ASN A 121 5.10 -9.25 -9.98
N ARG A 122 4.36 -8.74 -10.97
CA ARG A 122 4.30 -9.35 -12.29
C ARG A 122 5.58 -9.06 -13.04
N LEU A 123 6.13 -10.14 -13.61
CA LEU A 123 7.17 -10.05 -14.61
C LEU A 123 6.51 -9.82 -15.98
N SER A 124 7.15 -9.01 -16.81
CA SER A 124 6.85 -8.95 -18.24
C SER A 124 7.23 -10.28 -18.91
N PRO A 125 6.74 -10.55 -20.15
CA PRO A 125 7.04 -11.80 -20.87
C PRO A 125 8.53 -12.10 -21.05
N ASP A 126 9.39 -11.08 -21.00
CA ASP A 126 10.85 -11.19 -21.05
C ASP A 126 11.51 -11.37 -19.67
N GLY A 127 10.72 -11.61 -18.61
CA GLY A 127 11.20 -11.90 -17.27
C GLY A 127 11.67 -10.67 -16.47
N ARG A 128 11.37 -9.45 -16.93
CA ARG A 128 11.74 -8.21 -16.23
C ARG A 128 10.61 -7.72 -15.33
N THR A 129 10.93 -7.01 -14.25
CA THR A 129 9.88 -6.42 -13.42
C THR A 129 9.21 -5.27 -14.15
N VAL A 130 7.87 -5.26 -14.16
CA VAL A 130 7.11 -4.15 -14.72
C VAL A 130 7.17 -2.99 -13.73
N ARG A 131 7.83 -1.90 -14.11
CA ARG A 131 7.82 -0.64 -13.37
C ARG A 131 6.85 0.36 -13.98
N ALA A 132 6.13 1.09 -13.14
CA ALA A 132 5.38 2.27 -13.56
C ALA A 132 6.26 3.50 -13.33
N LEU A 133 6.39 4.34 -14.37
CA LEU A 133 7.09 5.61 -14.31
C LEU A 133 6.07 6.75 -14.23
N TYR A 134 6.34 7.69 -13.33
CA TYR A 134 5.58 8.91 -13.15
C TYR A 134 6.51 10.11 -13.20
N ARG A 135 5.92 11.27 -13.49
CA ARG A 135 6.55 12.57 -13.34
C ARG A 135 5.68 13.49 -12.50
N ARG A 136 6.33 14.33 -11.71
CA ARG A 136 5.73 15.48 -11.04
C ARG A 136 6.42 16.75 -11.50
N ASP A 137 5.65 17.66 -12.09
CA ASP A 137 6.14 18.99 -12.40
C ASP A 137 6.27 19.79 -11.10
N MET A 138 7.47 20.31 -10.80
CA MET A 138 7.74 20.95 -9.51
C MET A 138 7.15 22.36 -9.40
N ALA A 139 6.80 23.00 -10.52
CA ALA A 139 6.21 24.33 -10.55
C ALA A 139 4.68 24.29 -10.39
N THR A 140 4.02 23.34 -11.06
CA THR A 140 2.56 23.21 -11.09
C THR A 140 2.03 22.19 -10.09
N GLY A 141 2.87 21.25 -9.65
CA GLY A 141 2.45 20.12 -8.82
C GLY A 141 1.71 19.03 -9.59
N ALA A 142 1.58 19.13 -10.92
CA ALA A 142 0.90 18.13 -11.72
C ALA A 142 1.63 16.78 -11.68
N VAL A 143 0.91 15.70 -11.42
CA VAL A 143 1.43 14.33 -11.37
C VAL A 143 0.83 13.51 -12.50
N GLU A 144 1.68 12.88 -13.30
CA GLU A 144 1.27 12.12 -14.49
C GLU A 144 2.00 10.79 -14.58
N ARG A 145 1.27 9.75 -15.00
CA ARG A 145 1.87 8.47 -15.39
C ARG A 145 2.39 8.56 -16.82
N ILE A 146 3.62 8.08 -17.04
CA ILE A 146 4.22 8.03 -18.38
C ILE A 146 3.95 6.65 -19.00
N ALA A 147 3.17 6.62 -20.09
CA ALA A 147 2.85 5.39 -20.83
C ALA A 147 4.06 4.84 -21.60
N GLY A 148 4.14 3.51 -21.78
CA GLY A 148 5.19 2.86 -22.59
C GLY A 148 6.62 3.09 -22.08
N SER A 149 6.77 3.41 -20.79
CA SER A 149 7.94 4.08 -20.23
C SER A 149 9.16 3.21 -19.98
N GLY A 150 9.18 1.93 -20.34
CA GLY A 150 10.31 1.03 -20.01
C GLY A 150 11.66 1.53 -20.54
N GLN A 151 11.71 2.01 -21.80
CA GLN A 151 12.94 2.58 -22.36
C GLN A 151 13.32 3.91 -21.71
N LEU A 152 12.34 4.76 -21.40
CA LEU A 152 12.58 6.05 -20.75
C LEU A 152 13.06 5.87 -19.31
N GLU A 153 12.46 4.94 -18.56
CA GLU A 153 12.89 4.57 -17.22
C GLU A 153 14.34 4.09 -17.26
N ALA A 154 14.68 3.18 -18.18
CA ALA A 154 16.04 2.69 -18.34
C ALA A 154 17.03 3.82 -18.69
N ALA A 155 16.62 4.77 -19.55
CA ALA A 155 17.45 5.92 -19.91
C ALA A 155 17.66 6.87 -18.72
N LEU A 156 16.58 7.27 -18.04
CA LEU A 156 16.60 8.15 -16.87
C LEU A 156 17.43 7.55 -15.74
N PHE A 157 17.23 6.27 -15.44
CA PHE A 157 17.82 5.59 -14.29
C PHE A 157 19.03 4.70 -14.65
N SER A 158 19.60 4.85 -15.85
CA SER A 158 20.78 4.07 -16.30
C SER A 158 21.99 4.19 -15.37
N GLY A 159 22.16 5.36 -14.72
CA GLY A 159 23.20 5.62 -13.73
C GLY A 159 22.82 5.30 -12.28
N TYR A 160 21.61 4.79 -12.02
CA TYR A 160 21.07 4.58 -10.68
C TYR A 160 21.68 3.30 -10.06
N ARG A 161 22.91 3.40 -9.53
CA ARG A 161 23.64 2.27 -8.91
C ARG A 161 23.30 2.03 -7.45
N SER A 162 22.86 3.07 -6.74
CA SER A 162 22.35 3.01 -5.37
C SER A 162 21.58 4.30 -5.09
N PRO A 163 20.49 4.26 -4.29
CA PRO A 163 19.75 5.47 -3.92
C PRO A 163 20.65 6.55 -3.30
N TRP A 164 21.70 6.13 -2.57
CA TRP A 164 22.54 7.00 -1.74
C TRP A 164 23.68 7.70 -2.47
N THR A 165 24.20 7.11 -3.54
CA THR A 165 25.37 7.65 -4.24
C THR A 165 25.03 8.34 -5.55
N ALA A 166 23.85 8.06 -6.13
CA ALA A 166 23.47 8.58 -7.45
C ALA A 166 22.51 9.78 -7.38
N ASN A 167 21.83 10.02 -6.25
CA ASN A 167 20.85 11.11 -6.13
C ASN A 167 20.92 11.75 -4.73
N PRO A 168 21.56 12.93 -4.58
CA PRO A 168 21.72 13.57 -3.27
C PRO A 168 20.40 14.00 -2.63
N GLY A 169 19.32 14.06 -3.40
CA GLY A 169 17.98 14.33 -2.87
C GLY A 169 17.34 13.11 -2.19
N VAL A 170 17.79 11.88 -2.43
CA VAL A 170 17.16 10.71 -1.80
C VAL A 170 17.51 10.66 -0.31
N ILE A 171 16.52 10.39 0.53
CA ILE A 171 16.66 10.27 1.99
C ILE A 171 16.06 8.97 2.52
N GLU A 172 16.58 8.46 3.63
CA GLU A 172 16.14 7.20 4.23
C GLU A 172 14.73 7.33 4.83
N ILE A 173 14.03 6.20 4.91
CA ILE A 173 12.71 6.15 5.55
C ILE A 173 12.79 6.64 7.00
N SER A 174 13.83 6.24 7.72
CA SER A 174 14.05 6.68 9.11
C SER A 174 14.13 8.20 9.26
N ASP A 175 14.68 8.90 8.27
CA ASP A 175 15.02 10.32 8.37
C ASP A 175 13.77 11.20 8.38
N TYR A 176 12.79 10.87 7.54
CA TYR A 176 11.54 11.62 7.49
C TYR A 176 10.42 10.96 8.29
N LYS A 177 10.52 9.67 8.61
CA LYS A 177 9.49 9.00 9.43
C LYS A 177 9.36 9.62 10.82
N ALA A 178 10.46 10.09 11.41
CA ALA A 178 10.46 10.83 12.68
C ALA A 178 9.79 12.22 12.60
N LEU A 179 9.57 12.74 11.39
CA LEU A 179 8.95 14.04 11.14
C LEU A 179 7.45 13.94 10.85
N LEU A 180 6.94 12.73 10.65
CA LEU A 180 5.52 12.50 10.38
C LEU A 180 4.68 12.86 11.63
N PRO A 181 3.50 13.46 11.46
CA PRO A 181 2.59 13.71 12.58
C PRO A 181 2.23 12.41 13.33
N ASP A 182 2.05 12.52 14.64
CA ASP A 182 1.49 11.42 15.43
C ASP A 182 0.12 11.02 14.87
N GLY A 183 -0.09 9.73 14.67
CA GLY A 183 -1.33 9.20 14.09
C GLY A 183 -1.55 9.56 12.62
N ALA A 184 -0.54 10.03 11.88
CA ALA A 184 -0.63 10.33 10.45
C ALA A 184 -1.19 9.17 9.60
N TRP A 185 -1.16 7.95 10.14
CA TRP A 185 -1.53 6.71 9.46
C TRP A 185 -2.66 5.94 10.14
N ASP A 186 -3.14 6.43 11.30
CA ASP A 186 -4.16 5.75 12.10
C ASP A 186 -5.59 6.02 11.61
N GLY A 187 -5.72 6.84 10.56
CA GLY A 187 -7.01 7.11 9.92
C GLY A 187 -7.44 5.98 8.98
N PRO A 188 -8.73 5.59 8.96
CA PRO A 188 -9.24 4.82 7.85
C PRO A 188 -8.97 5.60 6.57
N VAL A 189 -8.38 4.95 5.56
CA VAL A 189 -8.35 5.54 4.22
C VAL A 189 -9.80 5.84 3.88
N PRO A 190 -10.16 7.11 3.59
CA PRO A 190 -11.56 7.47 3.43
C PRO A 190 -12.16 6.64 2.29
N ASP A 191 -13.15 5.81 2.63
CA ASP A 191 -14.03 5.17 1.67
C ASP A 191 -14.73 6.32 0.92
N ARG A 192 -14.42 6.47 -0.37
CA ARG A 192 -15.16 7.36 -1.25
C ARG A 192 -16.31 6.61 -1.89
#